data_AF-A0A956CFD2-F1
#
_entry.id   AF-A0A956CFD2-F1
#
_cell.length_a   1.000
_cell.length_b   1.000
_cell.length_c   1.000
_cell.angle_alpha   90.00
_cell.angle_beta   90.00
_cell.angle_gamma   90.00
#
_symmetry.space_group_name_H-M   'P 1'
#
loop_
_entity.id
_entity.type
_entity.pdbx_description
1 polymer ?
#
loop_
_entity_poly.entity_id
_entity_poly.type
_entity_poly.pdbx_seq_one_letter_code
_entity_poly.pdbx_strand_id
1 'polypeptide(L)'
;MRMALVPGGQPDGPGLFDWSERGGRLAARWSEVDRAAASLAPAEQLAVRRAALHALIQLTEQFPWRWFSHGPGYLREAGYLEYFQVPWRTAGIALEPYLLDVLELIVWWDEDDTASTWELFDGVPEADGEDVAEVFRRILGELERHGFSEPRRRLLYHWASFVGRHLRVDDFVPLAHALGAASVATIQMLVEIALDRNMADLALEVLSAANRPGPGQCQIESVCRDYLHRGPLPWPASVRPL
;
A
#
# COMPACT_ATOMS: atom_id res chain seq x y z
N MET A 1 -23.47 -7.73 -8.86
CA MET A 1 -23.71 -8.92 -8.01
C MET A 1 -24.14 -8.42 -6.64
N ARG A 2 -25.38 -8.66 -6.19
CA ARG A 2 -25.85 -8.20 -4.87
C ARG A 2 -25.39 -9.19 -3.81
N MET A 3 -24.38 -8.84 -3.00
CA MET A 3 -23.98 -9.67 -1.86
C MET A 3 -24.87 -9.41 -0.66
N ALA A 4 -25.49 -10.48 -0.18
CA ALA A 4 -26.30 -10.51 1.03
C ALA A 4 -25.40 -10.44 2.27
N LEU A 5 -25.75 -9.58 3.22
CA LEU A 5 -25.17 -9.54 4.55
C LEU A 5 -25.51 -10.84 5.29
N VAL A 6 -24.50 -11.64 5.64
CA VAL A 6 -24.67 -12.86 6.45
C VAL A 6 -24.85 -12.45 7.92
N PRO A 7 -25.91 -12.92 8.61
CA PRO A 7 -26.04 -12.70 10.05
C PRO A 7 -25.36 -13.86 10.79
N GLY A 8 -24.43 -13.57 11.71
CA GLY A 8 -23.84 -14.63 12.53
C GLY A 8 -22.93 -14.17 13.66
N GLY A 9 -23.40 -14.35 14.90
CA GLY A 9 -22.55 -14.63 16.07
C GLY A 9 -22.42 -13.51 17.10
N GLN A 10 -23.21 -13.59 18.18
CA GLN A 10 -22.93 -12.90 19.45
C GLN A 10 -21.70 -13.51 20.14
N PRO A 11 -20.80 -12.69 20.71
CA PRO A 11 -20.04 -13.07 21.89
C PRO A 11 -20.69 -12.42 23.13
N ASP A 12 -21.00 -13.18 24.15
CA ASP A 12 -21.54 -12.66 25.41
C ASP A 12 -20.47 -11.86 26.18
N GLY A 13 -20.73 -10.57 26.39
CA GLY A 13 -19.92 -9.69 27.25
C GLY A 13 -20.70 -8.41 27.61
N PRO A 14 -20.66 -7.95 28.87
CA PRO A 14 -21.48 -6.82 29.30
C PRO A 14 -20.95 -5.52 28.69
N GLY A 15 -21.70 -4.97 27.73
CA GLY A 15 -21.44 -3.66 27.10
C GLY A 15 -21.10 -3.68 25.61
N LEU A 16 -21.54 -4.68 24.84
CA LEU A 16 -21.40 -4.67 23.39
C LEU A 16 -22.28 -3.59 22.76
N PHE A 17 -21.64 -2.50 22.34
CA PHE A 17 -22.17 -1.53 21.39
C PHE A 17 -22.75 -2.27 20.17
N ASP A 18 -24.04 -2.09 19.87
CA ASP A 18 -24.70 -2.70 18.73
C ASP A 18 -24.26 -2.04 17.41
N TRP A 19 -23.21 -2.60 16.82
CA TRP A 19 -22.66 -2.19 15.54
C TRP A 19 -23.45 -2.70 14.34
N SER A 20 -24.38 -3.65 14.50
CA SER A 20 -25.21 -4.11 13.38
C SER A 20 -26.06 -2.94 12.87
N GLU A 21 -26.62 -2.16 13.79
CA GLU A 21 -27.46 -1.03 13.48
C GLU A 21 -26.66 0.24 13.11
N ARG A 22 -25.58 0.56 13.84
CA ARG A 22 -24.71 1.71 13.52
C ARG A 22 -23.88 1.50 12.26
N GLY A 23 -23.30 0.32 12.09
CA GLY A 23 -22.58 -0.08 10.87
C GLY A 23 -23.51 -0.12 9.67
N GLY A 24 -24.73 -0.65 9.83
CA GLY A 24 -25.77 -0.61 8.79
C GLY A 24 -26.13 0.81 8.38
N ARG A 25 -26.31 1.73 9.34
CA ARG A 25 -26.54 3.17 9.04
C ARG A 25 -25.36 3.83 8.33
N LEU A 26 -24.12 3.51 8.73
CA LEU A 26 -22.91 4.06 8.13
C LEU A 26 -22.76 3.56 6.68
N ALA A 27 -23.02 2.27 6.43
CA ALA A 27 -23.02 1.69 5.09
C ALA A 27 -24.14 2.26 4.20
N ALA A 28 -25.32 2.51 4.76
CA ALA A 28 -26.42 3.16 4.05
C ALA A 28 -26.05 4.59 3.64
N ARG A 29 -25.45 5.37 4.55
CA ARG A 29 -24.95 6.73 4.25
C ARG A 29 -23.84 6.72 3.20
N TRP A 30 -22.91 5.76 3.28
CA TRP A 30 -21.89 5.59 2.25
C TRP A 30 -22.52 5.32 0.87
N SER A 31 -23.51 4.42 0.83
CA SER A 31 -24.25 4.10 -0.41
C SER A 31 -25.04 5.29 -0.96
N GLU A 32 -25.50 6.21 -0.10
CA GLU A 32 -26.15 7.46 -0.52
C GLU A 32 -25.13 8.44 -1.11
N VAL A 33 -23.98 8.61 -0.46
CA VAL A 33 -22.87 9.43 -0.97
C VAL A 33 -22.41 8.92 -2.34
N ASP A 34 -22.22 7.62 -2.48
CA ASP A 34 -21.77 7.02 -3.72
C ASP A 34 -22.79 7.20 -4.86
N ARG A 35 -24.08 6.97 -4.57
CA ARG A 35 -25.16 7.20 -5.54
C ARG A 35 -25.29 8.66 -5.93
N ALA A 36 -25.10 9.59 -4.98
CA ALA A 36 -25.11 11.02 -5.27
C ALA A 36 -23.91 11.38 -6.16
N ALA A 37 -22.72 10.89 -5.82
CA ALA A 37 -21.50 11.11 -6.58
C ALA A 37 -21.62 10.60 -8.02
N ALA A 38 -22.21 9.43 -8.26
CA ALA A 38 -22.32 8.83 -9.60
C ALA A 38 -22.97 9.75 -10.68
N SER A 39 -23.74 10.76 -10.26
CA SER A 39 -24.38 11.75 -11.16
C SER A 39 -23.58 13.04 -11.39
N LEU A 40 -22.47 13.22 -10.68
CA LEU A 40 -21.65 14.44 -10.69
C LEU A 40 -20.55 14.38 -11.76
N ALA A 41 -19.93 15.52 -12.05
CA ALA A 41 -18.73 15.55 -12.87
C ALA A 41 -17.56 14.84 -12.16
N PRO A 42 -16.57 14.26 -12.87
CA PRO A 42 -15.51 13.46 -12.24
C PRO A 42 -14.73 14.18 -11.13
N ALA A 43 -14.47 15.48 -11.27
CA ALA A 43 -13.84 16.30 -10.23
C ALA A 43 -14.65 16.35 -8.92
N GLU A 44 -15.97 16.52 -9.06
CA GLU A 44 -16.91 16.59 -7.94
C GLU A 44 -17.09 15.21 -7.31
N GLN A 45 -17.06 14.13 -8.11
CA GLN A 45 -17.05 12.75 -7.61
C GLN A 45 -15.87 12.52 -6.66
N LEU A 46 -14.66 12.87 -7.09
CA LEU A 46 -13.46 12.72 -6.28
C LEU A 46 -13.52 13.61 -5.02
N ALA A 47 -13.96 14.87 -5.13
CA ALA A 47 -14.09 15.75 -3.98
C ALA A 47 -15.06 15.21 -2.91
N VAL A 48 -16.23 14.71 -3.32
CA VAL A 48 -17.24 14.14 -2.41
C VAL A 48 -16.71 12.85 -1.76
N ARG A 49 -16.13 11.95 -2.55
CA ARG A 49 -15.56 10.69 -2.05
C ARG A 49 -14.39 10.94 -1.09
N ARG A 50 -13.51 11.89 -1.40
CA ARG A 50 -12.40 12.31 -0.52
C ARG A 50 -12.91 12.88 0.81
N ALA A 51 -13.91 13.74 0.78
CA ALA A 51 -14.51 14.29 2.00
C ALA A 51 -15.13 13.18 2.88
N ALA A 52 -15.81 12.22 2.26
CA ALA A 52 -16.38 11.08 2.97
C ALA A 52 -15.31 10.14 3.55
N LEU A 53 -14.23 9.89 2.82
CA LEU A 53 -13.07 9.12 3.29
C LEU A 53 -12.41 9.79 4.49
N HIS A 54 -12.18 11.10 4.44
CA HIS A 54 -11.62 11.84 5.56
C HIS A 54 -12.50 11.74 6.81
N ALA A 55 -13.83 11.84 6.66
CA ALA A 55 -14.76 11.64 7.76
C ALA A 55 -14.69 10.21 8.34
N LEU A 56 -14.53 9.18 7.49
CA LEU A 56 -14.35 7.80 7.93
C LEU A 56 -13.04 7.61 8.70
N ILE A 57 -11.94 8.24 8.27
CA ILE A 57 -10.65 8.20 8.97
C ILE A 57 -10.78 8.80 10.37
N GLN A 58 -11.34 10.01 10.46
CA GLN A 58 -11.61 10.69 11.74
C GLN A 58 -12.53 9.88 12.66
N LEU A 59 -13.46 9.10 12.09
CA LEU A 59 -14.27 8.16 12.86
C LEU A 59 -13.43 6.96 13.33
N THR A 60 -12.59 6.37 12.48
CA THR A 60 -11.75 5.21 12.86
C THR A 60 -10.78 5.53 14.01
N GLU A 61 -10.26 6.76 14.08
CA GLU A 61 -9.38 7.22 15.17
C GLU A 61 -10.05 7.18 16.55
N GLN A 62 -11.39 7.20 16.60
CA GLN A 62 -12.16 7.19 17.84
C GLN A 62 -12.41 5.77 18.37
N PHE A 63 -11.98 4.73 17.66
CA PHE A 63 -12.29 3.34 17.99
C PHE A 63 -11.02 2.49 18.22
N PRO A 64 -11.08 1.53 19.18
CA PRO A 64 -10.01 0.55 19.36
C PRO A 64 -9.77 -0.29 18.08
N TRP A 65 -8.51 -0.61 17.82
CA TRP A 65 -8.01 -1.38 16.65
C TRP A 65 -8.81 -2.65 16.30
N ARG A 66 -9.37 -3.34 17.29
CA ARG A 66 -10.17 -4.57 17.12
C ARG A 66 -11.47 -4.39 16.31
N TRP A 67 -11.84 -3.15 15.98
CA TRP A 67 -13.03 -2.82 15.20
C TRP A 67 -12.71 -2.35 13.77
N PHE A 68 -11.45 -2.44 13.34
CA PHE A 68 -11.07 -2.10 11.96
C PHE A 68 -11.62 -3.10 10.94
N SER A 69 -11.71 -4.39 11.31
CA SER A 69 -12.22 -5.47 10.46
C SER A 69 -13.75 -5.47 10.28
N HIS A 70 -14.49 -4.65 11.04
CA HIS A 70 -15.95 -4.57 10.99
C HIS A 70 -16.43 -3.11 11.18
N GLY A 71 -17.07 -2.52 10.16
CA GLY A 71 -17.66 -1.18 10.26
C GLY A 71 -16.84 -0.08 9.54
N PRO A 72 -16.42 1.02 10.20
CA PRO A 72 -15.77 2.16 9.54
C PRO A 72 -14.49 1.82 8.76
N GLY A 73 -13.69 0.83 9.22
CA GLY A 73 -12.50 0.37 8.51
C GLY A 73 -12.81 -0.33 7.18
N TYR A 74 -13.79 -1.23 7.17
CA TYR A 74 -14.30 -1.87 5.93
C TYR A 74 -14.88 -0.84 4.94
N LEU A 75 -15.64 0.15 5.42
CA LEU A 75 -16.21 1.19 4.56
C LEU A 75 -15.15 2.15 4.03
N ARG A 76 -14.10 2.39 4.81
CA ARG A 76 -12.94 3.16 4.36
C ARG A 76 -12.29 2.44 3.19
N GLU A 77 -12.02 1.15 3.31
CA GLU A 77 -11.44 0.33 2.22
C GLU A 77 -12.31 0.36 0.96
N ALA A 78 -13.61 0.04 1.08
CA ALA A 78 -14.53 0.07 -0.05
C ALA A 78 -14.59 1.46 -0.70
N GLY A 79 -14.49 2.52 0.12
CA GLY A 79 -14.51 3.88 -0.38
C GLY A 79 -13.27 4.29 -1.16
N TYR A 80 -12.11 3.72 -0.82
CA TYR A 80 -10.90 3.93 -1.60
C TYR A 80 -10.94 3.20 -2.93
N LEU A 81 -11.44 1.96 -2.98
CA LEU A 81 -11.64 1.24 -4.24
C LEU A 81 -12.53 2.03 -5.21
N GLU A 82 -13.62 2.62 -4.71
CA GLU A 82 -14.50 3.50 -5.51
C GLU A 82 -13.82 4.84 -5.88
N TYR A 83 -13.03 5.43 -5.00
CA TYR A 83 -12.29 6.66 -5.26
C TYR A 83 -11.34 6.49 -6.45
N PHE A 84 -10.57 5.39 -6.46
CA PHE A 84 -9.55 5.14 -7.48
C PHE A 84 -10.10 4.62 -8.81
N GLN A 85 -11.38 4.27 -8.89
CA GLN A 85 -12.05 3.96 -10.16
C GLN A 85 -12.23 5.19 -11.06
N VAL A 86 -12.15 6.41 -10.50
CA VAL A 86 -12.30 7.65 -11.29
C VAL A 86 -10.94 8.09 -11.83
N PRO A 87 -10.75 8.18 -13.16
CA PRO A 87 -9.48 8.60 -13.73
C PRO A 87 -9.13 10.04 -13.33
N TRP A 88 -8.09 10.20 -12.51
CA TRP A 88 -7.68 11.48 -11.91
C TRP A 88 -7.43 12.59 -12.95
N ARG A 89 -6.85 12.24 -14.10
CA ARG A 89 -6.60 13.18 -15.21
C ARG A 89 -7.90 13.74 -15.81
N THR A 90 -8.89 12.87 -16.02
CA THR A 90 -10.21 13.27 -16.56
C THR A 90 -10.98 14.11 -15.55
N ALA A 91 -10.72 13.90 -14.26
CA ALA A 91 -11.24 14.73 -13.18
C ALA A 91 -10.48 16.05 -12.98
N GLY A 92 -9.47 16.35 -13.80
CA GLY A 92 -8.70 17.58 -13.71
C GLY A 92 -7.89 17.70 -12.42
N ILE A 93 -7.63 16.59 -11.73
CA ILE A 93 -6.75 16.56 -10.56
C ILE A 93 -5.30 16.59 -11.04
N ALA A 94 -4.43 17.33 -10.36
CA ALA A 94 -3.00 17.30 -10.63
C ALA A 94 -2.36 16.03 -10.02
N LEU A 95 -1.22 15.60 -10.57
CA LEU A 95 -0.56 14.37 -10.14
C LEU A 95 -0.23 14.35 -8.64
N GLU A 96 0.38 15.41 -8.11
CA GLU A 96 0.79 15.45 -6.70
C GLU A 96 -0.39 15.29 -5.72
N PRO A 97 -1.51 16.04 -5.84
CA PRO A 97 -2.71 15.78 -5.02
C PRO A 97 -3.25 14.36 -5.13
N TYR A 98 -3.24 13.76 -6.33
CA TYR A 98 -3.66 12.38 -6.52
C TYR A 98 -2.73 11.40 -5.78
N LEU A 99 -1.42 11.58 -5.92
CA LEU A 99 -0.43 10.76 -5.24
C LEU A 99 -0.57 10.87 -3.73
N LEU A 100 -0.75 12.06 -3.17
CA LEU A 100 -0.96 12.24 -1.73
C LEU A 100 -2.16 11.43 -1.22
N ASP A 101 -3.24 11.35 -1.99
CA ASP A 101 -4.42 10.56 -1.62
C ASP A 101 -4.15 9.05 -1.69
N VAL A 102 -3.36 8.59 -2.68
CA VAL A 102 -2.87 7.19 -2.77
C VAL A 102 -1.95 6.86 -1.60
N LEU A 103 -1.04 7.76 -1.22
CA LEU A 103 -0.10 7.50 -0.12
C LEU A 103 -0.80 7.54 1.24
N GLU A 104 -1.79 8.42 1.42
CA GLU A 104 -2.66 8.43 2.60
C GLU A 104 -3.40 7.08 2.73
N LEU A 105 -3.87 6.50 1.61
CA LEU A 105 -4.41 5.15 1.65
C LEU A 105 -3.39 4.14 2.18
N ILE A 106 -2.25 4.05 1.50
CA ILE A 106 -1.22 3.04 1.74
C ILE A 106 -0.70 3.06 3.17
N VAL A 107 -0.45 4.26 3.70
CA VAL A 107 0.11 4.45 5.04
C VAL A 107 -0.80 3.88 6.13
N TRP A 108 -2.11 3.92 5.91
CA TRP A 108 -3.10 3.66 6.93
C TRP A 108 -3.97 2.43 6.65
N TRP A 109 -3.78 1.76 5.52
CA TRP A 109 -4.42 0.47 5.22
C TRP A 109 -3.68 -0.65 5.95
N ASP A 110 -4.42 -1.49 6.67
CA ASP A 110 -3.87 -2.48 7.62
C ASP A 110 -3.75 -3.91 7.08
N GLU A 111 -4.18 -4.18 5.85
CA GLU A 111 -4.10 -5.53 5.31
C GLU A 111 -2.76 -5.81 4.62
N ASP A 112 -2.21 -6.98 4.92
CA ASP A 112 -1.11 -7.63 4.19
C ASP A 112 -1.47 -7.92 2.71
N ASP A 113 -2.72 -7.65 2.28
CA ASP A 113 -3.22 -7.80 0.91
C ASP A 113 -2.81 -6.61 0.01
N THR A 114 -1.50 -6.40 -0.03
CA THR A 114 -0.77 -5.41 -0.84
C THR A 114 -0.86 -5.67 -2.35
N ALA A 115 -1.44 -6.81 -2.74
CA ALA A 115 -1.62 -7.24 -4.13
C ALA A 115 -2.70 -6.43 -4.88
N SER A 116 -3.51 -5.59 -4.23
CA SER A 116 -4.59 -4.83 -4.89
C SER A 116 -4.30 -3.32 -5.04
N THR A 117 -3.40 -2.76 -4.23
CA THR A 117 -3.16 -1.30 -4.16
C THR A 117 -2.12 -0.81 -5.17
N TRP A 118 -1.51 -1.71 -5.93
CA TRP A 118 -0.53 -1.32 -6.95
C TRP A 118 -1.16 -0.86 -8.26
N GLU A 119 -2.37 -1.33 -8.57
CA GLU A 119 -3.16 -0.86 -9.73
C GLU A 119 -3.42 0.65 -9.64
N LEU A 120 -3.31 1.23 -8.44
CA LEU A 120 -3.43 2.66 -8.17
C LEU A 120 -2.34 3.50 -8.83
N PHE A 121 -1.18 2.90 -9.15
CA PHE A 121 -0.08 3.57 -9.83
C PHE A 121 -0.09 3.34 -11.35
N ASP A 122 -0.87 2.39 -11.87
CA ASP A 122 -0.91 2.06 -13.31
C ASP A 122 -1.39 3.25 -14.17
N GLY A 123 -2.16 4.16 -13.58
CA GLY A 123 -2.60 5.40 -14.21
C GLY A 123 -1.55 6.51 -14.27
N VAL A 124 -0.33 6.29 -13.78
CA VAL A 124 0.77 7.28 -13.77
C VAL A 124 1.75 6.99 -14.91
N PRO A 125 1.88 7.89 -15.91
CA PRO A 125 2.84 7.70 -16.98
C PRO A 125 4.29 7.69 -16.49
N GLU A 126 5.12 6.94 -17.20
CA GLU A 126 6.55 6.83 -16.94
C GLU A 126 7.26 8.20 -16.95
N ALA A 127 6.80 9.13 -17.79
CA ALA A 127 7.33 10.50 -17.86
C ALA A 127 7.21 11.27 -16.53
N ASP A 128 6.25 10.89 -15.68
CA ASP A 128 6.00 11.52 -14.39
C ASP A 128 6.79 10.83 -13.25
N GLY A 129 7.65 9.86 -13.56
CA GLY A 129 8.30 9.00 -12.56
C GLY A 129 9.20 9.74 -11.56
N GLU A 130 9.81 10.86 -11.95
CA GLU A 130 10.62 11.68 -11.03
C GLU A 130 9.75 12.47 -10.04
N ASP A 131 8.61 13.00 -10.49
CA ASP A 131 7.64 13.68 -9.62
C ASP A 131 7.08 12.69 -8.59
N VAL A 132 6.79 11.46 -9.02
CA VAL A 132 6.39 10.38 -8.10
C VAL A 132 7.49 10.11 -7.07
N ALA A 133 8.74 9.97 -7.52
CA ALA A 133 9.88 9.72 -6.63
C ALA A 133 10.07 10.83 -5.59
N GLU A 134 9.90 12.09 -5.99
CA GLU A 134 9.99 13.23 -5.08
C GLU A 134 8.89 13.19 -4.00
N VAL A 135 7.64 12.91 -4.39
CA VAL A 135 6.53 12.79 -3.44
C VAL A 135 6.77 11.64 -2.45
N PHE A 136 7.21 10.47 -2.91
CA PHE A 136 7.55 9.34 -2.03
C PHE A 136 8.67 9.69 -1.06
N ARG A 137 9.76 10.29 -1.54
CA ARG A 137 10.90 10.71 -0.69
C ARG A 137 10.47 11.70 0.38
N ARG A 138 9.62 12.67 0.04
CA ARG A 138 9.08 13.66 0.97
C ARG A 138 8.29 12.99 2.10
N ILE A 139 7.31 12.14 1.76
CA ILE A 139 6.46 11.48 2.76
C ILE A 139 7.27 10.47 3.60
N LEU A 140 8.18 9.70 3.01
CA LEU A 140 9.07 8.81 3.76
C LEU A 140 9.90 9.58 4.79
N GLY A 141 10.44 10.74 4.42
CA GLY A 141 11.18 11.62 5.33
C GLY A 141 10.32 12.20 6.45
N GLU A 142 9.05 12.52 6.17
CA GLU A 142 8.10 12.95 7.20
C GLU A 142 7.79 11.83 8.20
N LEU A 143 7.46 10.63 7.71
CA LEU A 143 7.17 9.47 8.56
C LEU A 143 8.37 9.11 9.45
N GLU A 144 9.58 9.17 8.89
CA GLU A 144 10.81 8.95 9.65
C GLU A 144 11.01 10.01 10.75
N ARG A 145 10.84 11.29 10.42
CA ARG A 145 10.97 12.41 11.36
C ARG A 145 9.99 12.30 12.54
N HIS A 146 8.79 11.78 12.28
CA HIS A 146 7.76 11.59 13.30
C HIS A 146 7.80 10.22 14.00
N GLY A 147 8.74 9.35 13.64
CA GLY A 147 8.90 8.03 14.27
C GLY A 147 7.83 7.00 13.88
N PHE A 148 7.14 7.20 12.76
CA PHE A 148 6.11 6.27 12.27
C PHE A 148 6.75 5.09 11.52
N SER A 149 7.33 4.14 12.27
CA SER A 149 8.09 3.02 11.71
C SER A 149 7.28 2.10 10.80
N GLU A 150 6.05 1.77 11.20
CA GLU A 150 5.19 0.82 10.45
C GLU A 150 4.61 1.44 9.17
N PRO A 151 3.99 2.64 9.21
CA PRO A 151 3.68 3.42 8.01
C PRO A 151 4.84 3.58 7.03
N ARG A 152 6.03 3.90 7.55
CA ARG A 152 7.23 4.07 6.72
C ARG A 152 7.60 2.76 6.02
N ARG A 153 7.54 1.63 6.75
CA ARG A 153 7.82 0.31 6.20
C ARG A 153 6.85 -0.05 5.08
N ARG A 154 5.54 0.19 5.28
CA ARG A 154 4.49 0.01 4.25
C ARG A 154 4.78 0.85 3.01
N LEU A 155 5.05 2.14 3.19
CA LEU A 155 5.34 3.05 2.09
C LEU A 155 6.59 2.63 1.28
N LEU A 156 7.63 2.12 1.94
CA LEU A 156 8.83 1.59 1.27
C LEU A 156 8.52 0.35 0.41
N TYR A 157 7.59 -0.51 0.82
CA TYR A 157 7.16 -1.66 0.00
C TYR A 157 6.52 -1.20 -1.31
N HIS A 158 5.58 -0.24 -1.24
CA HIS A 158 4.93 0.29 -2.44
C HIS A 158 5.89 1.06 -3.33
N TRP A 159 6.84 1.79 -2.74
CA TRP A 159 7.91 2.43 -3.50
C TRP A 159 8.76 1.40 -4.26
N ALA A 160 9.06 0.25 -3.65
CA ALA A 160 9.84 -0.81 -4.31
C ALA A 160 9.12 -1.44 -5.48
N SER A 161 7.82 -1.67 -5.34
CA SER A 161 6.99 -2.18 -6.43
C SER A 161 6.94 -1.17 -7.60
N PHE A 162 6.77 0.12 -7.31
CA PHE A 162 6.82 1.18 -8.32
C PHE A 162 8.17 1.21 -9.05
N VAL A 163 9.27 1.28 -8.29
CA VAL A 163 10.64 1.29 -8.80
C VAL A 163 10.94 0.06 -9.67
N GLY A 164 10.51 -1.12 -9.24
CA GLY A 164 10.69 -2.37 -9.98
C GLY A 164 9.96 -2.38 -11.32
N ARG A 165 8.69 -1.94 -11.36
CA ARG A 165 7.89 -1.92 -12.60
C ARG A 165 8.35 -0.87 -13.61
N HIS A 166 8.69 0.31 -13.11
CA HIS A 166 9.20 1.40 -13.95
C HIS A 166 10.72 1.30 -14.18
N LEU A 167 11.35 0.20 -13.73
CA LEU A 167 12.77 -0.10 -13.95
C LEU A 167 13.70 1.05 -13.56
N ARG A 168 13.40 1.71 -12.44
CA ARG A 168 14.23 2.79 -11.89
C ARG A 168 15.42 2.20 -11.15
N VAL A 169 16.36 1.63 -11.90
CA VAL A 169 17.49 0.86 -11.34
C VAL A 169 18.34 1.64 -10.34
N ASP A 170 18.46 2.96 -10.52
CA ASP A 170 19.21 3.83 -9.60
C ASP A 170 18.61 3.88 -8.18
N ASP A 171 17.31 3.58 -8.06
CA ASP A 171 16.60 3.58 -6.78
C ASP A 171 16.69 2.22 -6.04
N PHE A 172 17.20 1.16 -6.68
CA PHE A 172 17.19 -0.20 -6.11
C PHE A 172 18.04 -0.31 -4.84
N VAL A 173 19.28 0.18 -4.88
CA VAL A 173 20.24 0.08 -3.76
C VAL A 173 19.83 0.98 -2.58
N PRO A 174 19.50 2.27 -2.78
CA PRO A 174 19.01 3.12 -1.69
C PRO A 174 17.77 2.55 -1.00
N LEU A 175 16.87 1.93 -1.77
CA LEU A 175 15.65 1.35 -1.25
C LEU A 175 15.90 0.06 -0.49
N ALA A 176 16.77 -0.81 -0.99
CA ALA A 176 17.21 -2.00 -0.29
C ALA A 176 17.85 -1.67 1.06
N HIS A 177 18.66 -0.61 1.09
CA HIS A 177 19.24 -0.08 2.33
C HIS A 177 18.18 0.44 3.31
N ALA A 178 17.14 1.11 2.83
CA ALA A 178 16.06 1.67 3.65
C ALA A 178 15.10 0.60 4.21
N LEU A 179 14.83 -0.45 3.42
CA LEU A 179 14.03 -1.62 3.79
C LEU A 179 14.76 -2.52 4.78
N GLY A 180 16.07 -2.74 4.55
CA GLY A 180 16.88 -3.67 5.33
C GLY A 180 16.39 -5.11 5.25
N ALA A 181 16.89 -5.95 6.16
CA ALA A 181 16.62 -7.38 6.13
C ALA A 181 15.18 -7.77 6.50
N ALA A 182 14.39 -6.85 7.09
CA ALA A 182 13.01 -7.11 7.51
C ALA A 182 12.05 -7.35 6.33
N SER A 183 12.49 -7.06 5.10
CA SER A 183 11.67 -7.01 3.89
C SER A 183 12.15 -7.99 2.83
N VAL A 184 12.52 -9.21 3.27
CA VAL A 184 13.19 -10.23 2.44
C VAL A 184 12.51 -10.46 1.09
N ALA A 185 11.18 -10.59 1.05
CA ALA A 185 10.42 -10.79 -0.18
C ALA A 185 10.57 -9.65 -1.20
N THR A 186 10.54 -8.40 -0.73
CA THR A 186 10.70 -7.22 -1.58
C THR A 186 12.13 -7.06 -2.08
N ILE A 187 13.12 -7.39 -1.23
CA ILE A 187 14.52 -7.43 -1.66
C ILE A 187 14.71 -8.49 -2.76
N GLN A 188 14.08 -9.66 -2.60
CA GLN A 188 14.12 -10.72 -3.62
C GLN A 188 13.53 -10.24 -4.95
N MET A 189 12.37 -9.58 -4.93
CA MET A 189 11.77 -9.01 -6.13
C MET A 189 12.74 -8.05 -6.86
N LEU A 190 13.39 -7.12 -6.15
CA LEU A 190 14.36 -6.20 -6.76
C LEU A 190 15.57 -6.94 -7.35
N VAL A 191 16.06 -7.97 -6.67
CA VAL A 191 17.15 -8.83 -7.14
C VAL A 191 16.73 -9.58 -8.41
N GLU A 192 15.58 -10.24 -8.41
CA GLU A 192 15.05 -10.97 -9.57
C GLU A 192 14.90 -10.05 -10.79
N ILE A 193 14.36 -8.84 -10.60
CA ILE A 193 14.25 -7.84 -11.67
C ILE A 193 15.64 -7.48 -12.24
N ALA A 194 16.64 -7.26 -11.38
CA ALA A 194 18.00 -6.95 -11.84
C ALA A 194 18.61 -8.14 -12.63
N LEU A 195 18.37 -9.37 -12.18
CA LEU A 195 18.88 -10.58 -12.83
C LEU A 195 18.24 -10.85 -14.18
N ASP A 196 16.92 -10.68 -14.29
CA ASP A 196 16.19 -10.79 -15.55
C ASP A 196 16.69 -9.77 -16.60
N ARG A 197 17.34 -8.69 -16.14
CA ARG A 197 17.99 -7.68 -16.97
C ARG A 197 19.49 -7.87 -17.16
N ASN A 198 20.04 -9.01 -16.72
CA ASN A 198 21.48 -9.33 -16.76
C ASN A 198 22.35 -8.32 -15.98
N MET A 199 21.81 -7.71 -14.93
CA MET A 199 22.52 -6.77 -14.05
C MET A 199 22.95 -7.47 -12.74
N ALA A 200 23.84 -8.45 -12.88
CA ALA A 200 24.30 -9.26 -11.75
C ALA A 200 24.99 -8.44 -10.64
N ASP A 201 25.77 -7.42 -11.01
CA ASP A 201 26.44 -6.54 -10.06
C ASP A 201 25.42 -5.74 -9.23
N LEU A 202 24.37 -5.21 -9.87
CA LEU A 202 23.28 -4.50 -9.18
C LEU A 202 22.54 -5.43 -8.20
N ALA A 203 22.28 -6.68 -8.61
CA ALA A 203 21.65 -7.67 -7.73
C ALA A 203 22.49 -7.92 -6.46
N LEU A 204 23.82 -8.01 -6.60
CA LEU A 204 24.74 -8.12 -5.46
C LEU A 204 24.73 -6.88 -4.58
N GLU A 205 24.74 -5.69 -5.17
CA GLU A 205 24.69 -4.43 -4.43
C GLU A 205 23.39 -4.29 -3.62
N VAL A 206 22.25 -4.67 -4.20
CA VAL A 206 20.94 -4.71 -3.53
C VAL A 206 20.97 -5.64 -2.32
N LEU A 207 21.48 -6.87 -2.50
CA LEU A 207 21.60 -7.84 -1.42
C LEU A 207 22.53 -7.35 -0.31
N SER A 208 23.68 -6.78 -0.67
CA SER A 208 24.63 -6.21 0.27
C SER A 208 24.03 -5.03 1.05
N ALA A 209 23.26 -4.17 0.40
CA ALA A 209 22.62 -3.02 1.01
C ALA A 209 21.52 -3.44 2.01
N ALA A 210 20.78 -4.50 1.69
CA ALA A 210 19.74 -5.04 2.57
C ALA A 210 20.30 -5.83 3.77
N ASN A 211 21.53 -6.34 3.69
CA ASN A 211 22.15 -7.16 4.73
C ASN A 211 22.55 -6.35 5.98
N ARG A 212 21.55 -5.93 6.75
CA ARG A 212 21.69 -5.18 8.00
C ARG A 212 21.11 -5.98 9.17
N PRO A 213 21.56 -5.71 10.41
CA PRO A 213 20.99 -6.36 11.59
C PRO A 213 19.47 -6.20 11.66
N GLY A 214 18.77 -7.32 11.79
CA GLY A 214 17.31 -7.32 11.90
C GLY A 214 16.66 -8.67 11.63
N PRO A 215 15.32 -8.76 11.78
CA PRO A 215 14.56 -9.91 11.34
C PRO A 215 14.87 -10.20 9.87
N GLY A 216 15.17 -11.44 9.51
CA GLY A 216 15.49 -11.82 8.11
C GLY A 216 16.95 -11.72 7.70
N GLN A 217 17.87 -11.21 8.53
CA GLN A 217 19.29 -11.09 8.17
C GLN A 217 19.90 -12.43 7.77
N CYS A 218 19.70 -13.49 8.57
CA CYS A 218 20.20 -14.83 8.24
C CYS A 218 19.67 -15.35 6.88
N GLN A 219 18.45 -14.95 6.50
CA GLN A 219 17.89 -15.29 5.20
C GLN A 219 18.61 -14.53 4.10
N ILE A 220 18.77 -13.20 4.22
CA ILE A 220 19.55 -12.39 3.27
C ILE A 220 21.00 -12.91 3.14
N GLU A 221 21.65 -13.30 4.24
CA GLU A 221 23.00 -13.88 4.22
C GLU A 221 23.07 -15.23 3.50
N SER A 222 22.08 -16.11 3.74
CA SER A 222 21.97 -17.39 3.01
C SER A 222 21.82 -17.15 1.51
N VAL A 223 20.95 -16.21 1.16
CA VAL A 223 20.66 -15.75 -0.19
C VAL A 223 21.90 -15.18 -0.89
N CYS A 224 22.65 -14.31 -0.23
CA CYS A 224 23.92 -13.77 -0.73
C CYS A 224 24.92 -14.89 -1.01
N ARG A 225 25.05 -15.83 -0.07
CA ARG A 225 25.97 -16.95 -0.17
C ARG A 225 25.62 -17.88 -1.32
N ASP A 226 24.35 -18.23 -1.46
CA ASP A 226 23.87 -19.08 -2.54
C ASP A 226 24.10 -18.42 -3.91
N TYR A 227 23.83 -17.12 -4.01
CA TYR A 227 24.09 -16.33 -5.22
C TYR A 227 25.58 -16.32 -5.61
N LEU A 228 26.48 -16.02 -4.67
CA LEU A 228 27.93 -15.97 -4.91
C LEU A 228 28.53 -17.33 -5.31
N HIS A 229 27.96 -18.45 -4.85
CA HIS A 229 28.52 -19.78 -5.11
C HIS A 229 27.89 -20.52 -6.29
N ARG A 230 26.62 -20.24 -6.64
CA ARG A 230 25.86 -21.03 -7.61
C ARG A 230 25.32 -20.22 -8.79
N GLY A 231 25.50 -18.90 -8.79
CA GLY A 231 24.83 -18.00 -9.73
C GLY A 231 23.37 -17.77 -9.34
N PRO A 232 22.59 -17.06 -10.18
CA PRO A 232 21.17 -16.81 -9.92
C PRO A 232 20.42 -18.15 -9.84
N LEU A 233 19.85 -18.45 -8.67
CA LEU A 233 19.04 -19.65 -8.45
C LEU A 233 17.55 -19.29 -8.53
N PRO A 234 16.69 -20.23 -8.95
CA PRO A 234 15.27 -20.12 -8.68
C PRO A 234 15.05 -20.19 -7.17
N TRP A 235 14.42 -19.16 -6.61
CA TRP A 235 14.18 -19.06 -5.17
C TRP A 235 13.17 -20.09 -4.66
N PRO A 236 13.23 -20.52 -3.38
CA PRO A 236 12.20 -21.37 -2.79
C PRO A 236 10.83 -20.69 -2.89
N ALA A 237 9.86 -21.39 -3.49
CA ALA A 237 8.52 -20.91 -3.82
C ALA A 237 7.67 -20.44 -2.63
N SER A 238 8.17 -20.55 -1.40
CA SER A 238 7.48 -20.18 -0.16
C SER A 238 7.51 -18.68 0.18
N VAL A 239 8.12 -17.83 -0.66
CA VAL A 239 8.33 -16.39 -0.37
C VAL A 239 7.84 -15.47 -1.49
N ARG A 240 6.96 -15.94 -2.39
CA ARG A 240 6.30 -15.02 -3.34
C ARG A 240 5.16 -14.30 -2.62
N PRO A 241 5.21 -12.97 -2.40
CA PRO A 241 3.99 -12.21 -2.29
C PRO A 241 3.39 -12.17 -3.70
N LEU A 242 2.12 -12.56 -3.81
CA LEU A 242 1.32 -12.33 -5.00
C LEU A 242 1.05 -10.84 -5.16
#